data_AF-A0A532EU25-F1
#
_entry.id   AF-A0A532EU25-F1
#
_cell.length_a   1.000
_cell.length_b   1.000
_cell.length_c   1.000
_cell.angle_alpha   90.00
_cell.angle_beta   90.00
_cell.angle_gamma   90.00
#
_symmetry.space_group_name_H-M   'P 1'
#
loop_
_entity.id
_entity.type
_entity.pdbx_description
1 polymer ?
#
loop_
_entity_poly.entity_id
_entity_poly.type
_entity_poly.pdbx_seq_one_letter_code
_entity_poly.pdbx_strand_id
1 'polypeptide(L)'
;VQNRLVRRLFQLNFEEGANLGDHAVLIEAAREAGMDASVVETLLPTDADVEAVRTEIATASRMGISGVPCFLLEGKYAVMGAQDADTLADALRQVAAAKARGELETAN
;
A
#
# COMPACT_ATOMS: atom_id res chain seq x y z
N VAL A 1 10.05 -4.92 8.21
CA VAL A 1 9.01 -4.63 9.23
C VAL A 1 7.64 -4.45 8.57
N GLN A 2 7.50 -3.56 7.58
CA GLN A 2 6.24 -3.30 6.85
C GLN A 2 5.46 -4.55 6.40
N ASN A 3 6.08 -5.48 5.65
CA ASN A 3 5.38 -6.70 5.20
C ASN A 3 4.81 -7.54 6.35
N ARG A 4 5.48 -7.57 7.50
CA ARG A 4 4.99 -8.29 8.68
C ARG A 4 3.79 -7.57 9.29
N LEU A 5 3.87 -6.25 9.44
CA LEU A 5 2.77 -5.44 9.96
C LEU A 5 1.54 -5.54 9.08
N VAL A 6 1.67 -5.31 7.76
CA VAL A 6 0.54 -5.39 6.82
C VAL A 6 -0.11 -6.77 6.88
N ARG A 7 0.69 -7.85 6.90
CA ARG A 7 0.16 -9.21 7.04
C ARG A 7 -0.58 -9.40 8.36
N ARG A 8 -0.06 -8.89 9.47
CA ARG A 8 -0.70 -8.99 10.79
C ARG A 8 -2.02 -8.22 10.83
N LEU A 9 -2.06 -7.01 10.28
CA LEU A 9 -3.28 -6.20 10.19
C LEU A 9 -4.34 -6.88 9.31
N PHE A 10 -3.96 -7.52 8.21
CA PHE A 10 -4.88 -8.32 7.41
C PHE A 10 -5.44 -9.52 8.19
N GLN A 11 -4.61 -10.24 8.94
CA GLN A 11 -5.09 -11.35 9.78
C GLN A 11 -6.06 -10.86 10.85
N LEU A 12 -5.71 -9.77 11.56
CA LEU A 12 -6.58 -9.14 12.56
C LEU A 12 -7.96 -8.78 11.99
N ASN A 13 -7.99 -8.19 10.78
CA ASN A 13 -9.23 -7.74 10.16
C ASN A 13 -10.03 -8.87 9.51
N PHE A 14 -9.39 -9.71 8.69
CA PHE A 14 -10.08 -10.67 7.82
C PHE A 14 -10.23 -12.07 8.43
N GLU A 15 -9.39 -12.44 9.39
CA GLU A 15 -9.39 -13.78 9.99
C GLU A 15 -9.87 -13.76 11.45
N GLU A 16 -9.46 -12.74 12.24
CA GLU A 16 -9.70 -12.70 13.70
C GLU A 16 -10.83 -11.75 14.12
N GLY A 17 -11.31 -10.87 13.23
CA GLY A 17 -12.41 -9.95 13.51
C GLY A 17 -12.08 -8.88 14.57
N ALA A 18 -10.80 -8.54 14.74
CA ALA A 18 -10.35 -7.53 15.69
C ALA A 18 -10.71 -6.12 15.20
N ASN A 19 -10.90 -5.19 16.15
CA ASN A 19 -11.21 -3.79 15.85
C ASN A 19 -9.92 -3.00 15.54
N LEU A 20 -9.65 -2.75 14.26
CA LEU A 20 -8.51 -1.91 13.84
C LEU A 20 -8.69 -0.41 14.14
N GLY A 21 -9.87 0.02 14.60
CA GLY A 21 -10.07 1.38 15.14
C GLY A 21 -9.58 1.53 16.58
N ASP A 22 -9.21 0.44 17.26
CA ASP A 22 -8.66 0.47 18.62
C ASP A 22 -7.12 0.62 18.57
N HIS A 23 -6.61 1.68 19.19
CA HIS A 23 -5.17 1.94 19.26
C HIS A 23 -4.41 0.81 19.95
N ALA A 24 -4.98 0.17 20.98
CA ALA A 24 -4.31 -0.92 21.67
C ALA A 24 -4.04 -2.11 20.74
N VAL A 25 -4.99 -2.41 19.84
CA VAL A 25 -4.83 -3.48 18.83
C VAL A 25 -3.71 -3.13 17.84
N LEU A 26 -3.66 -1.88 17.38
CA LEU A 26 -2.64 -1.41 16.43
C LEU A 26 -1.23 -1.37 17.04
N ILE A 27 -1.10 -0.94 18.30
CA ILE A 27 0.17 -0.92 19.04
C ILE A 27 0.72 -2.33 19.21
N GLU A 28 -0.13 -3.28 19.62
CA GLU A 28 0.29 -4.67 19.78
C GLU A 28 0.70 -5.29 18.44
N ALA A 29 -0.05 -5.05 17.36
CA ALA A 29 0.32 -5.50 16.02
C ALA A 29 1.68 -4.92 15.56
N ALA A 30 1.95 -3.65 15.87
CA ALA A 30 3.23 -3.01 15.58
C ALA A 30 4.38 -3.66 16.37
N ARG A 31 4.16 -3.95 17.66
CA ARG A 31 5.12 -4.66 18.52
C ARG A 31 5.45 -6.04 17.98
N GLU A 32 4.44 -6.85 17.64
CA GLU A 32 4.62 -8.19 17.05
C GLU A 32 5.37 -8.14 15.72
N ALA A 33 5.13 -7.10 14.91
CA ALA A 33 5.83 -6.88 13.65
C ALA A 33 7.29 -6.42 13.83
N GLY A 34 7.70 -6.04 15.05
CA GLY A 34 9.04 -5.58 15.41
C GLY A 34 9.26 -4.08 15.22
N MET A 35 8.21 -3.27 15.33
CA MET A 35 8.32 -1.81 15.47
C MET A 35 8.57 -1.42 16.92
N ASP A 36 9.05 -0.19 17.13
CA ASP A 36 9.11 0.40 18.47
C ASP A 36 7.70 0.82 18.91
N ALA A 37 7.12 0.04 19.84
CA ALA A 37 5.79 0.29 20.36
C ALA A 37 5.67 1.67 21.03
N SER A 38 6.75 2.18 21.66
CA SER A 38 6.71 3.48 22.34
C SER A 38 6.52 4.65 21.36
N VAL A 39 7.13 4.54 20.19
CA VAL A 39 6.96 5.51 19.10
C VAL A 39 5.52 5.45 18.58
N VAL A 40 4.98 4.24 18.37
CA VAL A 40 3.61 4.06 17.89
C VAL A 40 2.60 4.58 18.92
N GLU A 41 2.76 4.25 20.20
CA GLU A 41 1.94 4.76 21.31
C GLU A 41 1.92 6.28 21.38
N THR A 42 3.05 6.92 21.07
CA THR A 42 3.17 8.38 21.08
C THR A 42 2.51 9.03 19.87
N LEU A 43 2.67 8.45 18.67
CA LEU A 43 2.24 9.07 17.41
C LEU A 43 0.79 8.76 17.03
N LEU A 44 0.32 7.54 17.28
CA LEU A 44 -1.01 7.07 16.89
C LEU A 44 -2.18 7.93 17.43
N PRO A 45 -2.14 8.53 18.64
CA PRO A 45 -3.19 9.45 19.09
C PRO A 45 -3.10 10.87 18.51
N THR A 46 -2.12 11.15 17.66
CA THR A 46 -1.88 12.48 17.07
C THR A 46 -2.16 12.49 15.58
N ASP A 47 -2.15 13.69 14.99
CA ASP A 47 -2.33 13.87 13.55
C ASP A 47 -1.02 13.76 12.74
N ALA A 48 0.06 13.20 13.32
CA ALA A 48 1.40 13.20 12.74
C ALA A 48 1.46 12.71 11.28
N ASP A 49 0.70 11.66 10.95
CA ASP A 49 0.68 11.04 9.62
C ASP A 49 -0.62 11.31 8.84
N VAL A 50 -1.59 12.02 9.42
CA VAL A 50 -2.93 12.17 8.83
C VAL A 50 -2.88 12.87 7.47
N GLU A 51 -2.15 13.98 7.37
CA GLU A 51 -2.05 14.74 6.12
C GLU A 51 -1.25 13.98 5.04
N ALA A 52 -0.24 13.20 5.45
CA ALA A 52 0.51 12.35 4.53
C ALA A 52 -0.40 11.29 3.90
N VAL A 53 -1.15 10.55 4.72
CA VAL A 53 -2.11 9.52 4.26
C VAL A 53 -3.21 10.14 3.39
N ARG A 54 -3.77 11.29 3.78
CA ARG A 54 -4.78 12.00 2.95
C ARG A 54 -4.22 12.43 1.60
N THR A 55 -2.99 12.91 1.57
CA THR A 55 -2.31 13.34 0.34
C THR A 55 -2.07 12.16 -0.60
N GLU A 56 -1.66 11.00 -0.09
CA GLU A 56 -1.49 9.78 -0.89
C GLU A 56 -2.82 9.31 -1.49
N ILE A 57 -3.89 9.25 -0.70
CA ILE A 57 -5.23 8.88 -1.18
C ILE A 57 -5.71 9.87 -2.26
N ALA A 58 -5.56 11.17 -2.03
CA ALA A 58 -5.93 12.19 -3.01
C ALA A 58 -5.11 12.07 -4.31
N THR A 59 -3.83 11.71 -4.21
CA THR A 59 -2.97 11.49 -5.38
C THR A 59 -3.45 10.29 -6.19
N ALA A 60 -3.71 9.15 -5.54
CA ALA A 60 -4.26 7.97 -6.20
C ALA A 60 -5.60 8.26 -6.89
N SER A 61 -6.49 9.00 -6.22
CA SER A 61 -7.78 9.42 -6.79
C SER A 61 -7.62 10.31 -8.03
N ARG A 62 -6.70 11.28 -8.01
CA ARG A 62 -6.38 12.12 -9.20
C ARG A 62 -5.82 11.31 -10.37
N MET A 63 -5.20 10.16 -10.09
CA MET A 63 -4.74 9.22 -11.10
C MET A 63 -5.86 8.32 -11.66
N GLY A 64 -7.10 8.52 -11.22
CA GLY A 64 -8.26 7.72 -11.64
C GLY A 64 -8.37 6.37 -10.93
N ILE A 65 -7.59 6.12 -9.87
CA ILE A 65 -7.66 4.90 -9.09
C ILE A 65 -8.90 4.98 -8.18
N SER A 66 -9.89 4.13 -8.47
CA SER A 66 -11.18 4.09 -7.76
C SER A 66 -11.36 2.85 -6.88
N GLY A 67 -10.38 1.95 -6.85
CA GLY A 67 -10.46 0.70 -6.09
C GLY A 67 -9.11 0.05 -5.86
N VAL A 68 -9.07 -0.88 -4.91
CA VAL A 68 -7.88 -1.62 -4.49
C VAL A 68 -8.09 -3.14 -4.61
N PRO A 69 -7.02 -3.93 -4.81
CA PRO A 69 -5.64 -3.49 -5.05
C PRO A 69 -5.46 -2.87 -6.45
N CYS A 70 -4.51 -1.95 -6.57
CA CYS A 70 -4.08 -1.35 -7.83
C CYS A 70 -2.56 -1.26 -7.82
N PHE A 71 -1.91 -1.72 -8.88
CA PHE A 71 -0.46 -1.66 -9.04
C PHE A 71 -0.11 -0.66 -10.14
N LEU A 72 0.72 0.32 -9.81
CA LEU A 72 1.22 1.31 -10.76
C LEU A 72 2.65 0.95 -11.18
N LEU A 73 2.84 0.64 -12.45
CA LEU A 73 4.13 0.29 -13.04
C LEU A 73 4.72 1.51 -13.75
N GLU A 74 5.93 1.91 -13.34
CA GLU A 74 6.67 3.06 -13.90
C GLU A 74 5.86 4.38 -13.90
N GLY A 75 4.92 4.54 -12.95
CA GLY A 75 4.10 5.74 -12.86
C GLY A 75 3.05 5.90 -13.97
N LYS A 76 2.98 4.97 -14.93
CA LYS A 76 2.20 5.13 -16.18
C LYS A 76 1.17 4.02 -16.43
N TYR A 77 1.47 2.78 -16.04
CA TYR A 77 0.57 1.66 -16.30
C TYR A 77 -0.08 1.19 -15.02
N ALA A 78 -1.41 1.18 -14.98
CA ALA A 78 -2.17 0.68 -13.84
C ALA A 78 -2.68 -0.74 -14.13
N VAL A 79 -2.42 -1.66 -13.20
CA VAL A 79 -3.03 -3.00 -13.17
C VAL A 79 -4.05 -2.99 -12.03
N MET A 80 -5.33 -3.02 -12.41
CA MET A 80 -6.45 -2.93 -11.47
C MET A 80 -6.91 -4.32 -10.99
N GLY A 81 -7.16 -4.44 -9.70
CA GLY A 81 -7.70 -5.64 -9.06
C GLY A 81 -6.65 -6.68 -8.67
N ALA A 82 -7.10 -7.69 -7.94
CA ALA A 82 -6.27 -8.81 -7.51
C ALA A 82 -6.07 -9.80 -8.66
N GLN A 83 -5.26 -9.41 -9.64
CA GLN A 83 -4.90 -10.25 -10.78
C GLN A 83 -4.03 -11.43 -10.34
N ASP A 84 -4.04 -12.51 -11.13
CA ASP A 84 -3.13 -13.63 -10.92
C ASP A 84 -1.67 -13.24 -11.16
N ALA A 85 -0.77 -14.08 -10.65
CA ALA A 85 0.67 -13.84 -10.71
C ALA A 85 1.20 -13.78 -12.14
N ASP A 86 0.64 -14.59 -13.04
CA ASP A 86 1.06 -14.66 -14.45
C ASP A 86 0.69 -13.37 -15.19
N THR A 87 -0.52 -12.86 -14.98
CA THR A 87 -1.00 -11.58 -15.52
C THR A 87 -0.11 -10.43 -15.05
N LEU A 88 0.23 -10.39 -13.76
CA LEU A 88 1.11 -9.36 -13.22
C LEU A 88 2.53 -9.47 -13.79
N ALA A 89 3.05 -10.70 -13.93
CA ALA A 89 4.36 -10.94 -14.53
C ALA A 89 4.40 -10.52 -16.00
N ASP A 90 3.34 -10.78 -16.77
CA ASP A 90 3.23 -10.34 -18.15
C ASP A 90 3.14 -8.82 -18.27
N ALA A 91 2.36 -8.16 -17.42
CA ALA A 91 2.31 -6.70 -17.35
C ALA A 91 3.71 -6.09 -17.09
N LEU A 92 4.46 -6.65 -16.13
CA LEU A 92 5.83 -6.24 -15.84
C LEU A 92 6.76 -6.42 -17.04
N ARG A 93 6.69 -7.57 -17.74
CA ARG A 93 7.49 -7.82 -18.96
C ARG A 93 7.16 -6.84 -20.08
N GLN A 94 5.88 -6.55 -20.29
CA GLN A 94 5.43 -5.59 -21.31
C GLN A 94 5.94 -4.18 -21.03
N VAL A 95 5.81 -3.71 -19.78
CA VAL A 95 6.32 -2.39 -19.37
C VAL A 95 7.84 -2.33 -19.47
N ALA A 96 8.56 -3.37 -19.06
CA ALA A 96 10.01 -3.45 -19.20
C ALA A 96 10.46 -3.38 -20.68
N ALA A 97 9.73 -4.06 -21.58
CA ALA A 97 10.02 -4.03 -23.01
C ALA A 97 9.72 -2.64 -23.62
N ALA A 98 8.62 -1.99 -23.23
CA ALA A 98 8.32 -0.61 -23.63
C ALA A 98 9.40 0.38 -23.14
N LYS A 99 9.88 0.20 -21.91
CA LYS A 99 11.00 0.97 -21.34
C LYS A 99 12.27 0.82 -22.18
N ALA A 100 12.63 -0.41 -22.53
CA ALA A 100 13.82 -0.70 -23.33
C ALA A 100 13.74 -0.10 -24.75
N ARG A 101 12.53 0.09 -25.30
CA ARG A 101 12.30 0.75 -26.59
C ARG A 101 12.24 2.29 -26.50
N GLY A 102 12.36 2.88 -25.31
CA GLY A 102 12.27 4.33 -25.10
C GLY A 102 10.84 4.88 -25.15
N GLU A 103 9.82 4.03 -25.15
CA GLU A 103 8.41 4.42 -25.28
C GLU A 103 7.85 5.01 -23.97
N LEU A 104 8.64 5.00 -22.89
CA LEU A 104 8.26 5.53 -21.58
C LEU A 104 8.72 6.96 -21.33
N GLU A 105 9.55 7.56 -22.18
CA GLU A 105 10.11 8.92 -21.94
C GLU A 105 9.24 10.07 -22.45
N THR A 106 8.07 9.80 -23.05
CA THR A 106 7.14 10.86 -23.45
C THR A 106 6.11 11.13 -22.36
N ALA A 107 6.40 12.10 -21.51
CA ALA A 107 5.45 13.05 -20.93
C ALA A 107 6.25 14.15 -20.22
N ASN A 108 6.30 15.33 -20.84
CA ASN A 108 6.70 16.59 -20.19
C ASN A 108 5.76 16.92 -19.02
#